data_AF-A0A256AC21-F1
#
_entry.id   AF-A0A256AC21-F1
#
_cell.length_a   1.000
_cell.length_b   1.000
_cell.length_c   1.000
_cell.angle_alpha   90.00
_cell.angle_beta   90.00
_cell.angle_gamma   90.00
#
_symmetry.space_group_name_H-M   'P 1'
#
loop_
_entity.id
_entity.type
_entity.pdbx_description
1 polymer ?
#
loop_
_entity_poly.entity_id
_entity_poly.type
_entity_poly.pdbx_seq_one_letter_code
_entity_poly.pdbx_strand_id
1 'polypeptide(L)'
;MKKKTIIALSLLGFVLFLFIRVQTFDYVGLYVLRNYAGNIEGEVPKNSDTLKIYPNFKFESSYYGKGSYKIKKEVLEEAIQFIYKYEFGLAGIEMRVERNFLTSNVKLIVSTDQEIYYERID
;
A
#
# COMPACT_ATOMS: atom_id res chain seq x y z
N MET A 1 -17.96 -41.69 -6.74
CA MET A 1 -16.84 -40.95 -6.09
C MET A 1 -16.20 -39.93 -7.04
N LYS A 2 -15.40 -40.34 -8.05
CA LYS A 2 -14.56 -39.48 -8.92
C LYS A 2 -15.02 -38.02 -9.17
N LYS A 3 -16.28 -37.78 -9.58
CA LYS A 3 -16.82 -36.42 -9.83
C LYS A 3 -16.69 -35.46 -8.63
N LYS A 4 -16.95 -35.92 -7.39
CA LYS A 4 -16.83 -35.07 -6.18
C LYS A 4 -15.36 -34.68 -5.92
N THR A 5 -14.42 -35.61 -6.14
CA THR A 5 -12.98 -35.38 -5.97
C THR A 5 -12.45 -34.36 -6.97
N ILE A 6 -12.91 -34.42 -8.23
CA ILE A 6 -12.55 -33.44 -9.27
C ILE A 6 -13.03 -32.03 -8.88
N ILE A 7 -14.28 -31.88 -8.46
CA ILE A 7 -14.83 -30.58 -8.03
C ILE A 7 -14.02 -29.99 -6.87
N ALA A 8 -13.67 -30.80 -5.87
CA ALA A 8 -12.84 -30.34 -4.74
C ALA A 8 -11.43 -29.90 -5.18
N LEU A 9 -10.78 -30.63 -6.10
CA LEU A 9 -9.48 -30.26 -6.66
C LEU A 9 -9.55 -28.99 -7.50
N SER A 10 -10.60 -28.82 -8.31
CA SER A 10 -10.82 -27.57 -9.07
C SER A 10 -11.07 -26.38 -8.16
N LEU A 11 -11.82 -26.56 -7.07
CA LEU A 11 -12.08 -25.48 -6.10
C LEU A 11 -10.79 -25.10 -5.34
N LEU A 12 -10.00 -26.08 -4.91
CA LEU A 12 -8.71 -25.85 -4.25
C LEU A 12 -7.70 -25.18 -5.20
N GLY A 13 -7.63 -25.62 -6.46
CA GLY A 13 -6.81 -25.00 -7.50
C GLY A 13 -7.22 -23.56 -7.81
N PHE A 14 -8.53 -23.26 -7.79
CA PHE A 14 -9.03 -21.90 -7.96
C PHE A 14 -8.70 -21.00 -6.76
N VAL A 15 -8.83 -21.49 -5.53
CA VAL A 15 -8.41 -20.77 -4.32
C VAL A 15 -6.90 -20.50 -4.33
N LEU A 16 -6.07 -21.48 -4.70
CA LEU A 16 -4.62 -21.30 -4.84
C LEU A 16 -4.26 -20.30 -5.96
N PHE A 17 -4.96 -20.34 -7.10
CA PHE A 17 -4.77 -19.38 -8.18
C PHE A 17 -5.07 -17.94 -7.73
N LEU A 18 -6.18 -17.72 -7.02
CA LEU A 18 -6.50 -16.42 -6.42
C LEU A 18 -5.43 -15.98 -5.42
N PHE A 19 -4.95 -16.88 -4.56
CA PHE A 19 -3.93 -16.59 -3.55
C PHE A 19 -2.59 -16.14 -4.19
N ILE A 20 -2.18 -16.78 -5.29
CA ILE A 20 -0.98 -16.39 -6.06
C ILE A 20 -1.18 -15.02 -6.75
N ARG A 21 -2.38 -14.78 -7.30
CA ARG A 21 -2.73 -13.51 -7.98
C ARG A 21 -2.64 -12.28 -7.07
N VAL A 22 -2.79 -12.46 -5.75
CA VAL A 22 -2.68 -11.41 -4.72
C VAL A 22 -1.22 -11.04 -4.39
N GLN A 23 -0.23 -11.83 -4.83
CA GLN A 23 1.15 -11.69 -4.36
C GLN A 23 2.09 -10.87 -5.27
N THR A 24 1.68 -10.53 -6.49
CA THR A 24 2.48 -9.71 -7.42
C THR A 24 2.49 -8.21 -7.04
N PHE A 25 3.56 -7.49 -7.39
CA PHE A 25 3.93 -6.13 -6.91
C PHE A 25 2.96 -4.96 -7.26
N ASP A 26 1.72 -5.06 -6.81
CA ASP A 26 0.64 -4.09 -7.00
C ASP A 26 0.72 -2.96 -5.95
N TYR A 27 1.80 -2.17 -6.02
CA TYR A 27 2.00 -0.90 -5.28
C TYR A 27 2.80 0.15 -6.08
N VAL A 28 3.34 -0.22 -7.24
CA VAL A 28 3.96 0.74 -8.16
C VAL A 28 2.84 1.58 -8.77
N GLY A 29 3.04 2.90 -8.82
CA GLY A 29 2.05 3.83 -9.37
C GLY A 29 2.17 5.25 -8.83
N LEU A 30 1.16 6.05 -9.12
CA LEU A 30 0.98 7.43 -8.64
C LEU A 30 -0.22 7.49 -7.70
N TYR A 31 0.03 8.06 -6.52
CA TYR A 31 -0.96 8.21 -5.47
C TYR A 31 -1.14 9.69 -5.11
N VAL A 32 -2.35 10.05 -4.67
CA VAL A 32 -2.67 11.38 -4.14
C VAL A 32 -3.17 11.26 -2.71
N LEU A 33 -2.79 12.22 -1.86
CA LEU A 33 -3.24 12.26 -0.48
C LEU A 33 -4.73 12.62 -0.40
N ARG A 34 -5.48 11.89 0.43
CA ARG A 34 -6.88 12.15 0.77
C ARG A 34 -7.01 12.54 2.24
N ASN A 35 -8.12 13.21 2.56
CA ASN A 35 -8.49 13.61 3.93
C ASN A 35 -7.47 14.49 4.68
N TYR A 36 -6.54 15.15 3.97
CA TYR A 36 -5.52 16.05 4.56
C TYR A 36 -6.07 17.40 5.07
N ALA A 37 -7.39 17.62 5.00
CA ALA A 37 -8.02 18.90 5.34
C ALA A 37 -8.65 18.84 6.74
N GLY A 38 -7.84 19.06 7.78
CA GLY A 38 -8.31 19.07 9.17
C GLY A 38 -7.22 19.41 10.18
N ASN A 39 -7.53 19.26 11.48
CA ASN A 39 -6.56 19.39 12.57
C ASN A 39 -5.67 18.14 12.63
N ILE A 40 -4.63 18.13 11.79
CA ILE A 40 -3.70 16.99 11.66
C ILE A 40 -2.53 17.17 12.61
N GLU A 41 -2.43 16.25 13.56
CA GLU A 41 -1.28 16.05 14.45
C GLU A 41 -0.31 15.02 13.85
N GLY A 42 0.98 15.10 14.23
CA GLY A 42 2.04 14.21 13.72
C GLY A 42 2.73 14.67 12.43
N GLU A 43 3.67 13.84 11.94
CA GLU A 43 4.49 14.05 10.73
C GLU A 43 3.77 13.60 9.44
N VAL A 44 2.58 14.16 9.24
CA VAL A 44 1.67 13.86 8.13
C VAL A 44 1.48 15.11 7.27
N PRO A 45 1.37 15.03 5.93
CA PRO A 45 1.29 16.22 5.09
C PRO A 45 -0.02 16.98 5.35
N LYS A 46 0.10 18.28 5.66
CA LYS A 46 -1.02 19.17 5.98
C LYS A 46 -1.56 19.94 4.78
N ASN A 47 -1.11 19.56 3.59
CA ASN A 47 -1.46 20.09 2.28
C ASN A 47 -1.60 18.91 1.31
N SER A 48 -2.11 19.17 0.10
CA SER A 48 -2.12 18.17 -0.97
C SER A 48 -0.70 17.66 -1.25
N ASP A 49 -0.51 16.33 -1.18
CA ASP A 49 0.73 15.66 -1.57
C ASP A 49 0.47 14.60 -2.64
N THR A 50 1.49 14.33 -3.46
CA THR A 50 1.51 13.24 -4.42
C THR A 50 2.66 12.30 -4.08
N LEU A 51 2.35 11.02 -3.84
CA LEU A 51 3.34 9.97 -3.58
C LEU A 51 3.47 9.07 -4.82
N LYS A 52 4.68 8.97 -5.37
CA LYS A 52 4.98 8.13 -6.52
C LYS A 52 5.93 7.01 -6.13
N ILE A 53 5.56 5.78 -6.45
CA ILE A 53 6.28 4.56 -6.07
C ILE A 53 6.86 3.93 -7.33
N TYR A 54 8.18 3.72 -7.33
CA TYR A 54 8.95 3.24 -8.48
C TYR A 54 9.35 1.76 -8.31
N PRO A 55 9.39 0.95 -9.39
CA PRO A 55 9.66 -0.49 -9.32
C PRO A 55 11.08 -0.87 -8.85
N ASN A 56 11.98 0.10 -8.70
CA ASN A 56 13.35 -0.07 -8.22
C ASN A 56 13.50 0.18 -6.69
N PHE A 57 12.42 -0.03 -5.92
CA PHE A 57 12.35 0.20 -4.47
C PHE A 57 12.63 1.66 -4.05
N LYS A 58 12.31 2.63 -4.91
CA LYS A 58 12.40 4.07 -4.65
C LYS A 58 11.03 4.72 -4.63
N PHE A 59 10.94 5.87 -3.97
CA PHE A 59 9.74 6.71 -3.98
C PHE A 59 10.09 8.20 -4.02
N GLU A 60 9.10 9.00 -4.38
CA GLU A 60 9.14 10.45 -4.44
C GLU A 60 7.81 11.02 -3.94
N SER A 61 7.86 11.92 -2.97
CA SER A 61 6.73 12.68 -2.42
C SER A 61 7.13 14.15 -2.32
N SER A 62 6.17 15.07 -2.42
CA SER A 62 6.45 16.51 -2.26
C SER A 62 6.62 16.90 -0.79
N TYR A 63 6.08 16.11 0.15
CA TYR A 63 6.29 16.27 1.59
C TYR A 63 7.47 15.43 2.12
N TYR A 64 7.51 14.13 1.84
CA TYR A 64 8.56 13.21 2.34
C TYR A 64 9.85 13.21 1.48
N GLY A 65 9.87 13.97 0.38
CA GLY A 65 11.03 14.06 -0.51
C GLY A 65 11.33 12.75 -1.24
N LYS A 66 12.61 12.38 -1.32
CA LYS A 66 13.09 11.21 -2.07
C LYS A 66 13.70 10.17 -1.16
N GLY A 67 13.32 8.91 -1.36
CA GLY A 67 13.75 7.82 -0.49
C GLY A 67 13.68 6.44 -1.12
N SER A 68 13.71 5.43 -0.26
CA SER A 68 13.51 4.02 -0.60
C SER A 68 12.47 3.40 0.30
N TYR A 69 11.76 2.39 -0.20
CA TYR A 69 10.73 1.70 0.56
C TYR A 69 11.03 0.20 0.70
N LYS A 70 10.42 -0.42 1.71
CA LYS A 70 10.39 -1.87 1.92
C LYS A 70 8.94 -2.31 2.13
N ILE A 71 8.57 -3.43 1.53
CA ILE A 71 7.28 -4.07 1.81
C ILE A 71 7.46 -4.96 3.04
N LYS A 72 6.61 -4.77 4.05
CA LYS A 72 6.40 -5.71 5.14
C LYS A 72 5.11 -6.48 4.83
N LYS A 73 5.13 -7.80 5.06
CA LYS A 73 3.95 -8.64 4.87
C LYS A 73 3.91 -9.70 5.95
N GLU A 74 2.82 -9.69 6.71
CA GLU A 74 2.48 -10.71 7.70
C GLU A 74 1.31 -11.56 7.17
N VAL A 75 0.75 -12.44 8.01
CA VAL A 75 -0.29 -13.39 7.58
C VAL A 75 -1.62 -12.70 7.24
N LEU A 76 -1.91 -11.58 7.92
CA LEU A 76 -3.18 -10.83 7.80
C LEU A 76 -2.99 -9.36 7.39
N GLU A 77 -1.76 -8.83 7.44
CA GLU A 77 -1.48 -7.42 7.19
C GLU A 77 -0.35 -7.23 6.16
N GLU A 78 -0.50 -6.22 5.32
CA GLU A 78 0.43 -5.83 4.25
C GLU A 78 0.74 -4.33 4.48
N ALA A 79 2.01 -3.94 4.51
CA ALA A 79 2.42 -2.58 4.86
C ALA A 79 3.67 -2.14 4.07
N ILE A 80 3.83 -0.83 3.86
CA ILE A 80 5.02 -0.25 3.24
C ILE A 80 5.74 0.64 4.26
N GLN A 81 7.00 0.31 4.54
CA GLN A 81 7.89 1.18 5.29
C GLN A 81 8.68 2.06 4.32
N PHE A 82 8.40 3.36 4.32
CA PHE A 82 9.13 4.38 3.57
C PHE A 82 10.30 4.91 4.41
N ILE A 83 11.46 5.12 3.80
CA ILE A 83 12.69 5.58 4.45
C ILE A 83 13.30 6.72 3.62
N TYR A 84 13.43 7.90 4.22
CA TYR A 84 13.86 9.14 3.55
C TYR A 84 14.89 9.91 4.40
N LYS A 85 15.54 10.90 3.79
CA LYS A 85 16.40 11.85 4.49
C LYS A 85 15.63 13.12 4.83
N TYR A 86 15.90 13.66 6.00
CA TYR A 86 15.42 14.97 6.47
C TYR A 86 16.56 15.70 7.20
N GLU A 87 16.31 16.92 7.67
CA GLU A 87 17.35 17.82 8.21
C GLU A 87 18.19 17.21 9.34
N PHE A 88 17.58 16.37 10.18
CA PHE A 88 18.24 15.72 11.32
C PHE A 88 18.68 14.27 11.05
N GLY A 89 18.66 13.80 9.79
CA GLY A 89 19.26 12.53 9.38
C GLY A 89 18.34 11.64 8.54
N LEU A 90 18.03 10.44 9.04
CA LEU A 90 17.09 9.50 8.42
C LEU A 90 15.79 9.45 9.22
N ALA A 91 14.67 9.53 8.50
CA ALA A 91 13.33 9.32 9.03
C ALA A 91 12.65 8.19 8.23
N GLY A 92 11.53 7.71 8.74
CA GLY A 92 10.72 6.73 8.04
C GLY A 92 9.32 6.64 8.61
N ILE A 93 8.38 6.34 7.73
CA ILE A 93 6.95 6.19 8.05
C ILE A 93 6.46 4.84 7.54
N GLU A 94 5.58 4.21 8.31
CA GLU A 94 4.91 2.97 7.94
C GLU A 94 3.48 3.29 7.51
N MET A 95 3.06 2.78 6.36
CA MET A 95 1.69 2.92 5.87
C MET A 95 1.07 1.53 5.68
N ARG A 96 -0.11 1.28 6.27
CA ARG A 96 -0.84 0.03 6.06
C ARG A 96 -1.42 0.01 4.64
N VAL A 97 -1.26 -1.10 3.93
CA VAL A 97 -1.83 -1.28 2.59
C VAL A 97 -3.24 -1.83 2.73
N GLU A 98 -4.19 -1.16 2.09
CA GLU A 98 -5.58 -1.59 2.02
C GLU A 98 -5.99 -1.76 0.56
N ARG A 99 -6.53 -2.94 0.22
CA ARG A 99 -6.83 -3.33 -1.17
C ARG A 99 -8.33 -3.50 -1.36
N ASN A 100 -8.91 -2.72 -2.26
CA ASN A 100 -10.27 -2.96 -2.70
C ASN A 100 -10.27 -4.01 -3.83
N PHE A 101 -10.52 -5.27 -3.48
CA PHE A 101 -10.54 -6.40 -4.42
C PHE A 101 -11.61 -6.28 -5.53
N LEU A 102 -12.61 -5.41 -5.38
CA LEU A 102 -13.63 -5.17 -6.42
C LEU A 102 -13.18 -4.16 -7.47
N THR A 103 -12.40 -3.15 -7.08
CA THR A 103 -11.94 -2.08 -7.99
C THR A 103 -10.46 -2.16 -8.36
N SER A 104 -9.69 -3.04 -7.72
CA SER A 104 -8.21 -3.08 -7.78
C SER A 104 -7.54 -1.75 -7.39
N ASN A 105 -8.25 -0.89 -6.65
CA ASN A 105 -7.67 0.30 -6.04
C ASN A 105 -6.88 -0.09 -4.78
N VAL A 106 -5.73 0.57 -4.58
CA VAL A 106 -4.83 0.37 -3.46
C VAL A 106 -4.74 1.70 -2.70
N LYS A 107 -5.04 1.65 -1.39
CA LYS A 107 -4.80 2.74 -0.46
C LYS A 107 -3.58 2.45 0.40
N LEU A 108 -2.84 3.50 0.75
CA LEU A 108 -1.76 3.45 1.74
C LEU A 108 -2.22 4.33 2.92
N ILE A 109 -2.70 3.69 3.98
CA ILE A 109 -3.24 4.35 5.18
C ILE A 109 -2.06 4.93 5.97
N VAL A 110 -2.08 6.25 6.15
CA VAL A 110 -1.07 7.01 6.91
C VAL A 110 -1.50 7.15 8.38
N SER A 111 -2.81 7.33 8.61
CA SER A 111 -3.40 7.42 9.94
C SER A 111 -4.82 6.86 9.90
N THR A 112 -5.08 5.80 10.67
CA THR A 112 -6.41 5.17 10.76
C THR A 112 -7.40 6.11 11.44
N ASP A 113 -7.00 6.69 12.58
CA ASP A 113 -7.89 7.48 13.46
C ASP A 113 -8.32 8.82 12.86
N GLN A 114 -7.51 9.35 11.93
CA GLN A 114 -7.81 10.57 11.16
C GLN A 114 -8.32 10.27 9.74
N GLU A 115 -8.48 8.98 9.38
CA GLU A 115 -8.80 8.50 8.02
C GLU A 115 -7.90 9.07 6.91
N ILE A 116 -6.61 9.31 7.18
CA ILE A 116 -5.67 9.89 6.19
C ILE A 116 -5.01 8.76 5.40
N TYR A 117 -5.12 8.81 4.07
CA TYR A 117 -4.54 7.81 3.18
C TYR A 117 -4.10 8.41 1.84
N TYR A 118 -3.09 7.79 1.23
CA TYR A 118 -2.80 7.96 -0.19
C TYR A 118 -3.66 7.00 -1.01
N GLU A 119 -4.30 7.48 -2.06
CA GLU A 119 -5.14 6.70 -2.98
C GLU A 119 -4.48 6.62 -4.36
N ARG A 120 -4.40 5.42 -4.95
CA ARG A 120 -3.86 5.25 -6.32
C ARG A 120 -4.81 5.87 -7.36
N ILE A 121 -4.23 6.55 -8.35
CA ILE A 121 -4.97 7.24 -9.43
C ILE A 121 -4.55 6.85 -10.86
N ASP A 122 -3.67 5.85 -10.99
CA ASP A 122 -3.27 5.20 -12.26
C ASP A 122 -3.72 3.72 -12.35
#